data_AF-A0AAW5KP11-F1
#
_entry.id   AF-A0AAW5KP11-F1
#
_cell.length_a   1.000
_cell.length_b   1.000
_cell.length_c   1.000
_cell.angle_alpha   90.00
_cell.angle_beta   90.00
_cell.angle_gamma   90.00
#
_symmetry.space_group_name_H-M   'P 1'
#
loop_
_entity.id
_entity.type
_entity.pdbx_description
1 polymer ?
#
loop_
_entity_poly.entity_id
_entity_poly.type
_entity_poly.pdbx_seq_one_letter_code
_entity_poly.pdbx_strand_id
1 'polypeptide(L)'
;MKKEAYDKFMKKISSEFKNVDTVKEFLLDAAELAMYGEKRVALENFLENLLENEIHISSELIDLAEEAFSDNPTDYDNRLIFEMKQFKLN
;
A
#
# COMPACT_ATOMS: atom_id res chain seq x y z
N MET A 1 13.58 0.09 2.91
CA MET A 1 12.48 -0.14 1.95
C MET A 1 13.01 -0.47 0.56
N LYS A 2 12.44 -1.47 -0.08
CA LYS A 2 12.77 -1.81 -1.48
C LYS A 2 12.01 -0.92 -2.45
N LYS A 3 12.71 0.06 -3.02
CA LYS A 3 12.16 1.03 -3.98
C LYS A 3 11.46 0.37 -5.17
N GLU A 4 12.04 -0.70 -5.74
CA GLU A 4 11.49 -1.35 -6.92
C GLU A 4 10.10 -1.96 -6.67
N ALA A 5 9.92 -2.64 -5.53
CA ALA A 5 8.65 -3.23 -5.15
C ALA A 5 7.58 -2.16 -4.89
N TYR A 6 7.95 -1.07 -4.19
CA TYR A 6 7.08 0.10 -4.00
C TYR A 6 6.64 0.72 -5.34
N ASP A 7 7.58 0.96 -6.25
CA ASP A 7 7.26 1.57 -7.55
C ASP A 7 6.33 0.67 -8.39
N LYS A 8 6.53 -0.67 -8.33
CA LYS A 8 5.64 -1.65 -8.97
C LYS A 8 4.25 -1.64 -8.35
N PHE A 9 4.15 -1.62 -7.01
CA PHE A 9 2.88 -1.51 -6.29
C PHE A 9 2.11 -0.28 -6.75
N MET A 10 2.72 0.91 -6.67
CA MET A 10 2.08 2.18 -7.02
C MET A 10 1.59 2.20 -8.47
N LYS A 11 2.40 1.70 -9.41
CA LYS A 11 2.00 1.60 -10.82
C LYS A 11 0.80 0.68 -11.01
N LYS A 12 0.81 -0.49 -10.38
CA LYS A 12 -0.23 -1.50 -10.54
C LYS A 12 -1.55 -1.06 -9.93
N ILE A 13 -1.53 -0.56 -8.69
CA ILE A 13 -2.76 -0.12 -8.02
C ILE A 13 -3.39 1.10 -8.72
N SER A 14 -2.57 2.04 -9.20
CA SER A 14 -3.05 3.17 -10.00
C SER A 14 -3.74 2.72 -11.28
N SER A 15 -3.26 1.64 -11.90
CA SER A 15 -3.86 1.07 -13.11
C SER A 15 -5.14 0.31 -12.82
N GLU A 16 -5.17 -0.50 -11.75
CA GLU A 16 -6.34 -1.32 -11.37
C GLU A 16 -7.50 -0.46 -10.85
N PHE A 17 -7.19 0.62 -10.12
CA PHE A 17 -8.18 1.50 -9.48
C PHE A 17 -8.34 2.86 -10.18
N LYS A 18 -7.93 2.97 -11.45
CA LYS A 18 -7.96 4.24 -12.23
C LYS A 18 -9.33 4.96 -12.28
N ASN A 19 -10.42 4.26 -11.98
CA ASN A 19 -11.78 4.78 -12.02
C ASN A 19 -12.45 4.84 -10.63
N VAL A 20 -11.72 4.59 -9.54
CA VAL A 20 -12.23 4.64 -8.17
C VAL A 20 -11.72 5.90 -7.51
N ASP A 21 -12.58 6.91 -7.35
CA ASP A 21 -12.17 8.25 -6.92
C ASP A 21 -11.55 8.26 -5.52
N THR A 22 -12.11 7.50 -4.57
CA THR A 22 -11.54 7.34 -3.22
C THR A 22 -10.10 6.83 -3.24
N VAL A 23 -9.79 5.85 -4.09
CA VAL A 23 -8.41 5.32 -4.19
C VAL A 23 -7.47 6.33 -4.85
N LYS A 24 -7.98 7.19 -5.76
CA LYS A 24 -7.17 8.28 -6.32
C LYS A 24 -6.77 9.28 -5.24
N GLU A 25 -7.67 9.62 -4.33
CA GLU A 25 -7.36 10.52 -3.21
C GLU A 25 -6.22 9.93 -2.35
N PHE A 26 -6.33 8.64 -1.98
CA PHE A 26 -5.26 7.96 -1.25
C PHE A 26 -3.92 7.95 -2.00
N LEU A 27 -3.95 7.77 -3.33
CA LEU A 27 -2.74 7.81 -4.15
C LEU A 27 -2.11 9.20 -4.21
N LEU A 28 -2.91 10.27 -4.19
CA LEU A 28 -2.41 11.64 -4.15
C LEU A 28 -1.72 11.93 -2.81
N ASP A 29 -2.34 11.55 -1.69
CA ASP A 29 -1.77 11.72 -0.35
C ASP A 29 -0.45 10.93 -0.21
N ALA A 30 -0.43 9.69 -0.68
CA ALA A 30 0.78 8.86 -0.69
C ALA A 30 1.88 9.46 -1.58
N ALA A 31 1.52 10.05 -2.74
CA ALA A 31 2.47 10.71 -3.62
C ALA A 31 3.08 11.96 -2.97
N GLU A 32 2.28 12.77 -2.27
CA GLU A 32 2.76 13.94 -1.54
C GLU A 32 3.77 13.54 -0.46
N LEU A 33 3.44 12.56 0.39
CA LEU A 33 4.36 12.04 1.41
C LEU A 33 5.66 11.50 0.79
N ALA A 34 5.55 10.75 -0.32
CA ALA A 34 6.70 10.23 -1.02
C ALA A 34 7.62 11.32 -1.61
N MET A 35 7.07 12.49 -2.00
CA MET A 35 7.86 13.65 -2.44
C MET A 35 8.73 14.23 -1.33
N TYR A 36 8.28 14.16 -0.07
CA TYR A 36 9.05 14.57 1.09
C TYR A 36 10.03 13.51 1.59
N GLY A 37 10.13 12.35 0.92
CA GLY A 37 11.02 11.25 1.28
C GLY A 37 10.37 10.20 2.19
N GLU A 38 9.11 10.38 2.58
CA GLU A 38 8.39 9.55 3.55
C GLU A 38 7.67 8.36 2.89
N LYS A 39 8.39 7.58 2.06
CA LYS A 39 7.78 6.49 1.27
C LYS A 39 7.19 5.36 2.12
N ARG A 40 7.75 5.13 3.32
CA ARG A 40 7.26 4.09 4.24
C ARG A 40 5.91 4.50 4.79
N VAL A 41 5.86 5.70 5.38
CA VAL A 41 4.65 6.33 5.87
C VAL A 41 3.60 6.45 4.78
N ALA A 42 4.00 6.80 3.55
CA ALA A 42 3.10 6.85 2.40
C ALA A 42 2.42 5.50 2.13
N LEU A 43 3.18 4.40 2.12
CA LEU A 43 2.62 3.07 1.90
C LEU A 43 1.80 2.59 3.10
N GLU A 44 2.24 2.87 4.32
CA GLU A 44 1.53 2.54 5.56
C GLU A 44 0.14 3.20 5.57
N ASN A 45 0.08 4.53 5.46
CA ASN A 45 -1.18 5.29 5.42
C ASN A 45 -2.08 4.82 4.28
N PHE A 46 -1.50 4.52 3.12
CA PHE A 46 -2.27 4.05 1.98
C PHE A 46 -2.96 2.71 2.26
N LEU A 47 -2.25 1.75 2.86
CA LEU A 47 -2.82 0.44 3.21
C LEU A 47 -3.84 0.56 4.36
N GLU A 48 -3.60 1.43 5.34
CA GLU A 48 -4.60 1.74 6.38
C GLU A 48 -5.89 2.30 5.77
N ASN A 49 -5.77 3.29 4.88
CA ASN A 49 -6.92 3.86 4.18
C ASN A 49 -7.72 2.79 3.40
N LEU A 50 -7.03 1.82 2.78
CA LEU A 50 -7.73 0.69 2.13
C LEU A 50 -8.50 -0.16 3.14
N LEU A 51 -7.91 -0.49 4.30
CA LEU A 51 -8.57 -1.29 5.35
C LEU A 51 -9.77 -0.56 5.95
N GLU A 52 -9.59 0.72 6.31
CA GLU A 52 -10.63 1.54 6.92
C GLU A 52 -11.85 1.74 6.01
N ASN A 53 -11.63 1.74 4.69
CA ASN A 53 -12.67 1.90 3.68
C ASN A 53 -13.11 0.58 3.05
N GLU A 54 -12.70 -0.56 3.62
CA GLU A 54 -13.06 -1.91 3.18
C GLU A 54 -12.73 -2.18 1.69
N ILE A 55 -11.64 -1.60 1.18
CA ILE A 55 -11.22 -1.74 -0.23
C ILE A 55 -10.26 -2.92 -0.37
N HIS A 56 -10.75 -4.00 -0.97
CA HIS A 56 -9.94 -5.20 -1.21
C HIS A 56 -8.98 -5.02 -2.39
N ILE A 57 -7.75 -5.52 -2.23
CA ILE A 57 -6.73 -5.57 -3.28
C ILE A 57 -6.27 -7.01 -3.56
N SER A 58 -5.69 -7.21 -4.75
CA SER A 58 -5.19 -8.51 -5.20
C SER A 58 -4.03 -9.02 -4.32
N SER A 59 -3.75 -10.34 -4.35
CA SER A 59 -2.64 -10.91 -3.54
C SER A 59 -1.32 -10.39 -4.04
N GLU A 60 -1.19 -10.25 -5.35
CA GLU A 60 -0.03 -9.68 -5.99
C GLU A 60 0.29 -8.26 -5.46
N LEU A 61 -0.74 -7.41 -5.24
CA LEU A 61 -0.52 -6.10 -4.62
C LEU A 61 -0.09 -6.20 -3.15
N ILE A 62 -0.63 -7.14 -2.38
CA ILE A 62 -0.20 -7.39 -1.00
C ILE A 62 1.25 -7.89 -0.96
N ASP A 63 1.61 -8.83 -1.84
CA ASP A 63 2.96 -9.39 -1.93
C ASP A 63 3.98 -8.30 -2.32
N LEU A 64 3.60 -7.38 -3.21
CA LEU A 64 4.43 -6.22 -3.56
C LEU A 64 4.60 -5.25 -2.39
N ALA A 65 3.55 -5.02 -1.59
CA ALA A 65 3.63 -4.19 -0.39
C ALA A 65 4.53 -4.83 0.67
N GLU A 66 4.37 -6.15 0.91
CA GLU A 66 5.23 -6.91 1.81
C GLU A 66 6.69 -6.88 1.36
N GLU A 67 6.95 -7.06 0.05
CA GLU A 67 8.29 -6.95 -0.49
C GLU A 67 8.87 -5.53 -0.32
N ALA A 68 8.06 -4.48 -0.49
CA ALA A 68 8.51 -3.10 -0.29
C ALA A 68 9.00 -2.86 1.15
N PHE A 69 8.33 -3.43 2.15
CA PHE A 69 8.70 -3.37 3.56
C PHE A 69 9.84 -4.32 3.96
N SER A 70 10.13 -5.36 3.17
CA SER A 70 11.09 -6.43 3.52
C SER A 70 12.54 -5.98 3.76
N ASP A 71 12.90 -4.76 3.38
CA ASP A 71 14.18 -4.15 3.75
C ASP A 71 14.07 -3.41 5.09
N ASN A 72 14.45 -4.12 6.15
CA ASN A 72 14.31 -3.75 7.56
C ASN A 72 12.85 -3.47 7.98
N PRO A 73 11.97 -4.50 7.97
CA PRO A 73 10.57 -4.36 8.35
C PRO A 73 10.44 -4.00 9.84
N THR A 74 9.40 -3.24 10.19
CA THR A 74 9.05 -2.98 11.59
C THR A 74 7.93 -3.92 12.02
N ASP A 75 7.69 -4.01 13.32
CA ASP A 75 6.53 -4.75 13.85
C ASP A 75 5.21 -4.20 13.32
N TYR A 76 5.14 -2.90 13.05
CA TYR A 76 3.96 -2.24 12.52
C TYR A 76 3.72 -2.61 11.05
N ASP A 77 4.74 -2.59 10.19
CA ASP A 77 4.65 -3.07 8.80
C ASP A 77 4.13 -4.52 8.76
N ASN A 78 4.71 -5.39 9.61
CA ASN A 78 4.36 -6.80 9.66
C ASN A 78 2.90 -6.99 10.08
N ARG A 79 2.42 -6.21 11.06
CA ARG A 79 1.01 -6.22 11.48
C ARG A 79 0.09 -5.76 10.35
N LEU A 80 0.43 -4.66 9.68
CA LEU A 80 -0.38 -4.10 8.59
C LEU A 80 -0.50 -5.09 7.42
N ILE A 81 0.61 -5.70 7.00
CA ILE A 81 0.58 -6.76 5.97
C ILE A 81 -0.24 -7.97 6.41
N PHE A 82 -0.14 -8.38 7.67
CA PHE A 82 -0.96 -9.46 8.19
C PHE A 82 -2.47 -9.13 8.10
N GLU A 83 -2.87 -7.92 8.52
CA GLU A 83 -4.25 -7.45 8.41
C GLU A 83 -4.74 -7.42 6.96
N MET A 84 -3.95 -6.89 6.03
CA MET A 84 -4.25 -6.91 4.59
C MET A 84 -4.49 -8.34 4.06
N LYS A 85 -3.71 -9.32 4.52
CA LYS A 85 -3.88 -10.74 4.13
C LYS A 85 -5.16 -11.34 4.69
N GLN A 86 -5.54 -11.00 5.94
CA GLN A 86 -6.77 -11.50 6.57
C GLN A 86 -8.02 -10.85 5.99
N PHE A 87 -7.94 -9.57 5.59
CA PHE A 87 -9.07 -8.82 5.04
C PHE A 87 -9.69 -9.49 3.80
N LYS A 88 -8.95 -10.37 3.12
CA LYS A 88 -9.46 -11.17 1.99
C LYS A 88 -10.44 -12.29 2.35
N LEU A 89 -10.52 -12.67 3.62
CA LEU A 89 -11.25 -13.87 4.06
C LEU A 89 -12.67 -13.56 4.59
N ASN A 90 -13.09 -12.29 4.58
CA ASN A 90 -14.42 -11.84 4.96
C ASN A 90 -15.25 -11.47 3.71
#